data_AF-A0A7C7UR52-F1
#
_entry.id   AF-A0A7C7UR52-F1
#
_cell.length_a   1.000
_cell.length_b   1.000
_cell.length_c   1.000
_cell.angle_alpha   90.00
_cell.angle_beta   90.00
_cell.angle_gamma   90.00
#
_symmetry.space_group_name_H-M   'P 1'
#
loop_
_entity.id
_entity.type
_entity.pdbx_description
1 polymer ?
#
loop_
_entity_poly.entity_id
_entity_poly.type
_entity_poly.pdbx_seq_one_letter_code
_entity_poly.pdbx_strand_id
1 'polypeptide(L)' 'MSKSTSPTVTIGISELEEMIRKVVREELARAMIREPELFQLEPGTPLYQDMEEILQRRAQGRIKLYSYDEVWSD' A
#
# COMPACT_ATOMS: atom_id res chain seq x y z
N MET A 1 -24.34 -26.85 34.92
CA MET A 1 -23.77 -25.60 34.39
C MET A 1 -22.51 -25.94 33.63
N SER A 2 -22.56 -25.93 32.30
CA SER A 2 -21.41 -26.28 31.45
C SER A 2 -20.41 -25.12 31.47
N LYS A 3 -19.19 -25.37 31.95
CA LYS A 3 -18.11 -24.38 31.90
C LYS A 3 -17.78 -24.09 30.44
N SER A 4 -18.04 -22.85 30.02
CA SER A 4 -17.55 -22.30 28.75
C SER A 4 -16.03 -22.19 28.85
N THR A 5 -15.29 -23.16 28.35
CA THR A 5 -13.85 -23.05 28.15
C THR A 5 -13.61 -22.20 26.91
N SER A 6 -13.35 -20.91 27.11
CA SER A 6 -12.93 -20.02 26.03
C SER A 6 -11.55 -20.44 25.55
N PRO A 7 -11.35 -20.69 24.24
CA PRO A 7 -10.02 -21.00 23.73
C PRO A 7 -9.10 -19.81 23.97
N THR A 8 -7.94 -20.07 24.58
CA THR A 8 -6.88 -19.07 24.76
C THR A 8 -5.86 -19.30 23.66
N VAL A 9 -5.54 -18.24 22.92
CA VAL A 9 -4.51 -18.25 21.88
C VAL A 9 -3.35 -17.42 22.37
N THR A 10 -2.15 -18.00 22.40
CA THR A 10 -0.91 -17.29 22.71
C THR A 10 -0.24 -16.91 21.40
N ILE A 11 0.06 -15.63 21.21
CA ILE A 11 0.69 -15.09 20.00
C ILE A 11 1.90 -14.27 20.43
N GLY A 12 3.01 -14.40 19.72
CA GLY A 12 4.18 -13.54 19.94
C GLY A 12 3.88 -12.10 19.54
N ILE A 13 4.47 -11.12 20.23
CA ILE A 13 4.25 -9.69 19.89
C ILE A 13 4.66 -9.39 18.43
N SER A 14 5.74 -10.01 17.95
CA SER A 14 6.20 -9.86 16.55
C SER A 14 5.20 -10.43 15.54
N GLU A 15 4.63 -11.60 15.83
CA GLU A 15 3.61 -12.23 14.98
C GLU A 15 2.33 -11.40 14.95
N LEU A 16 1.95 -10.82 16.10
CA LEU A 16 0.84 -9.90 16.20
C LEU A 16 1.08 -8.63 15.40
N GLU A 17 2.28 -8.04 15.47
CA GLU A 17 2.64 -6.87 14.68
C GLU A 17 2.57 -7.15 13.17
N GLU A 18 3.10 -8.30 12.75
CA GLU A 18 3.05 -8.70 11.34
C GLU A 18 1.62 -8.90 10.86
N MET A 19 0.78 -9.56 11.67
CA MET A 19 -0.64 -9.74 11.38
C MET A 19 -1.37 -8.40 11.28
N ILE A 20 -1.15 -7.48 12.24
CA ILE A 20 -1.74 -6.14 12.20
C ILE A 20 -1.28 -5.39 10.95
N ARG A 21 0.02 -5.40 10.64
CA ARG A 21 0.60 -4.74 9.46
C ARG A 21 -0.03 -5.27 8.17
N LYS A 22 -0.23 -6.58 8.08
CA LYS A 22 -0.89 -7.22 6.93
C LYS A 22 -2.35 -6.74 6.80
N VAL A 23 -3.13 -6.82 7.86
CA VAL A 23 -4.54 -6.39 7.86
C VAL A 23 -4.65 -4.90 7.52
N VAL A 24 -3.82 -4.05 8.12
CA VAL A 24 -3.82 -2.61 7.83
C VAL A 24 -3.49 -2.33 6.37
N ARG A 25 -2.49 -3.01 5.79
CA ARG A 25 -2.16 -2.86 4.35
C ARG A 25 -3.30 -3.29 3.46
N GLU A 26 -3.96 -4.41 3.77
CA GLU A 26 -5.10 -4.91 3.00
C GLU A 26 -6.28 -3.93 3.06
N GLU A 27 -6.60 -3.41 4.24
CA GLU A 27 -7.69 -2.44 4.39
C GLU A 27 -7.37 -1.09 3.75
N LEU A 28 -6.12 -0.61 3.85
CA LEU A 28 -5.67 0.58 3.12
C LEU A 28 -5.77 0.39 1.61
N ALA A 29 -5.34 -0.75 1.08
CA ALA A 29 -5.47 -1.04 -0.35
C ALA A 29 -6.95 -1.05 -0.80
N ARG A 30 -7.85 -1.64 0.01
CA ARG A 30 -9.29 -1.60 -0.24
C ARG A 30 -9.86 -0.18 -0.15
N ALA A 31 -9.34 0.66 0.75
CA ALA A 31 -9.75 2.05 0.87
C ALA A 31 -9.30 2.87 -0.36
N MET A 32 -8.06 2.67 -0.83
CA MET A 32 -7.54 3.31 -2.05
C MET A 32 -8.39 2.99 -3.29
N ILE A 33 -8.91 1.77 -3.41
CA ILE A 33 -9.79 1.38 -4.51
C ILE A 33 -11.18 2.02 -4.38
N ARG A 34 -11.73 2.08 -3.15
CA ARG A 34 -13.08 2.60 -2.89
C ARG A 34 -13.15 4.12 -2.99
N GLU A 35 -12.11 4.80 -2.53
CA GLU A 35 -12.04 6.26 -2.40
C GLU A 35 -10.72 6.78 -2.98
N PRO A 36 -10.57 6.74 -4.33
CA PRO A 36 -9.32 7.14 -4.99
C PRO A 36 -8.96 8.60 -4.72
N GLU A 37 -9.95 9.45 -4.46
CA GLU A 37 -9.81 10.86 -4.11
C GLU A 37 -8.99 11.07 -2.81
N LEU A 38 -9.07 10.15 -1.84
CA LEU A 38 -8.35 10.26 -0.54
C LEU A 38 -6.84 10.20 -0.68
N PHE A 39 -6.34 9.62 -1.78
CA PHE A 39 -4.92 9.39 -2.01
C PHE A 39 -4.39 10.18 -3.21
N GLN A 40 -5.13 11.19 -3.68
CA GLN A 40 -4.63 12.08 -4.72
C GLN A 40 -3.57 13.02 -4.14
N LEU A 41 -2.51 13.23 -4.92
CA LEU A 41 -1.54 14.27 -4.62
C LEU A 41 -2.18 15.62 -4.94
N GLU A 42 -2.18 16.53 -3.97
CA GLU A 42 -2.69 17.88 -4.19
C GLU A 42 -1.82 18.64 -5.20
N PRO A 43 -2.45 19.32 -6.19
CA PRO A 43 -1.74 20.22 -7.08
C PRO A 43 -0.98 21.28 -6.30
N GLY A 44 0.28 21.53 -6.66
CA GLY A 44 1.14 22.50 -5.99
C GLY A 44 2.03 21.93 -4.89
N THR A 45 1.86 20.66 -4.51
CA THR A 45 2.86 19.96 -3.69
C THR A 45 4.12 19.65 -4.53
N PRO A 46 5.33 19.67 -3.93
CA PRO A 46 6.56 19.33 -4.65
C PRO A 46 6.48 17.94 -5.31
N LEU A 47 5.93 16.96 -4.60
CA LEU A 47 5.79 15.60 -5.12
C LEU A 47 4.86 15.52 -6.34
N TYR A 48 3.78 16.31 -6.37
CA TYR A 48 2.91 16.38 -7.55
C TYR A 48 3.68 16.88 -8.79
N GLN A 49 4.49 17.92 -8.63
CA GLN A 49 5.30 18.50 -9.71
C GLN A 49 6.34 17.49 -10.21
N ASP A 50 7.01 16.79 -9.29
CA ASP A 50 7.98 15.74 -9.63
C ASP A 50 7.30 14.61 -10.43
N MET A 51 6.10 14.18 -10.01
CA MET A 51 5.35 13.14 -10.72
C MET A 51 4.93 13.60 -12.13
N GLU A 52 4.47 14.84 -12.30
CA GLU A 52 4.18 15.41 -13.62
C GLU A 52 5.43 15.43 -14.52
N GLU A 53 6.56 15.87 -13.99
CA GLU A 53 7.81 15.93 -14.76
C GLU A 53 8.24 14.54 -15.24
N ILE A 54 8.13 13.53 -14.37
CA ILE A 54 8.42 12.13 -14.73
C ILE A 54 7.51 11.66 -15.88
N LEU A 55 6.21 11.96 -15.81
CA LEU A 55 5.27 11.60 -16.88
C LEU A 55 5.61 12.31 -18.20
N GLN A 56 5.98 13.59 -18.16
CA GLN A 56 6.40 14.34 -19.34
C GLN A 56 7.67 13.78 -19.97
N ARG A 57 8.69 13.47 -19.15
CA ARG A 57 9.95 12.86 -19.61
C ARG A 57 9.70 11.49 -20.25
N ARG A 58 8.77 10.69 -19.71
CA ARG A 58 8.34 9.42 -20.30
C ARG A 58 7.69 9.64 -21.67
N ALA A 59 6.75 10.58 -21.78
CA ALA A 59 6.06 10.89 -23.04
C ALA A 59 7.01 11.36 -24.15
N GLN A 60 8.10 12.03 -23.78
CA GLN A 60 9.17 12.46 -24.68
C GLN A 60 10.17 11.34 -25.03
N GLY A 61 9.99 10.13 -24.50
CA GLY A 61 10.91 9.00 -24.71
C GLY A 61 12.27 9.16 -24.03
N ARG A 62 12.41 10.10 -23.07
CA ARG A 62 13.68 10.37 -22.37
C ARG A 62 13.96 9.38 -21.25
N ILE A 63 12.91 8.77 -20.70
CA ILE A 63 12.99 7.76 -19.63
C ILE A 63 12.03 6.62 -19.92
N LYS A 64 12.32 5.43 -19.39
CA LYS A 64 11.43 4.28 -19.38
C LYS A 64 11.01 4.00 -17.93
N LEU A 65 9.70 3.88 -17.72
CA LEU A 65 9.15 3.44 -16.43
C LEU A 65 8.96 1.92 -16.50
N TYR A 66 9.33 1.24 -15.42
CA TYR A 66 9.12 -0.19 -15.24
C TYR A 66 8.16 -0.41 -14.09
N SER A 67 7.29 -1.40 -14.23
CA SER A 67 6.46 -1.89 -13.14
C SER A 67 7.30 -2.62 -12.10
N TYR A 68 6.71 -2.85 -10.92
CA TYR A 68 7.34 -3.67 -9.89
C TYR A 68 7.68 -5.08 -10.41
N ASP A 69 6.73 -5.71 -11.11
CA ASP A 69 6.90 -7.05 -11.65
C ASP A 69 8.01 -7.09 -12.71
N GLU A 70 8.12 -6.05 -13.56
CA GLU A 70 9.19 -5.95 -14.56
C GLU A 70 10.60 -5.88 -13.95
N VAL A 71 10.73 -5.45 -12.69
CA VAL A 71 12.02 -5.30 -12.01
C VAL A 71 12.32 -6.45 -11.04
N TRP A 72 11.28 -7.01 -10.40
CA TRP A 72 11.44 -7.92 -9.26
C TRP A 72 10.77 -9.28 -9.42
N SER A 73 10.11 -9.57 -10.55
CA SER A 73 9.66 -10.93 -10.85
C SER A 73 10.80 -11.75 -11.43
N ASP A 74 11.53 -12.46 -10.56
CA ASP A 74 12.35 -13.63 -10.89
C ASP A 74 11.48 -14.91 -10.88
#